data_AF-Q2YI70-F1
#
_entry.id   AF-Q2YI70-F1
#
_cell.length_a   1.000
_cell.length_b   1.000
_cell.length_c   1.000
_cell.angle_alpha   90.00
_cell.angle_beta   90.00
_cell.angle_gamma   90.00
#
_symmetry.space_group_name_H-M   'P 1'
#
loop_
_entity.id
_entity.type
_entity.pdbx_description
1 polymer ?
#
loop_
_entity_poly.entity_id
_entity_poly.type
_entity_poly.pdbx_seq_one_letter_code
_entity_poly.pdbx_strand_id
1 'polypeptide(L)'
;ILQSKNGPLDFQPREPYAPIFDNIRQTSQMAELQITQEYLGQSRHLVYLAPMWREFFRYVAPEKLVGIAGVANIGLDTNWCGHHFSQANWYAFGRLAWNPSMKSEEIAKEWLFATFGKTEKNEDLLSVMLRSREACVDYMMPLGLHHIFKFDHHYGPEPDGFIKSYPLEWCPVYYHQADKQGIGFNRTHAGSDATSQYREPYCSLYDDPSTCPENLLLWFHHLPWTYRMNSGRTLWEELQFRYNRGVSEVEDFCRTWQACKPYVDEQRWREVDERMQHQLENAREWRDVCLKYFGSFVTSD
;
A
#
# COMPACT_ATOMS: atom_id res chain seq x y z
N ILE A 1 18.37 -9.20 18.92
CA ILE A 1 17.99 -8.44 17.70
C ILE A 1 16.54 -8.04 17.88
N LEU A 2 16.21 -6.76 17.73
CA LEU A 2 14.83 -6.30 17.73
C LEU A 2 14.29 -6.37 16.31
N GLN A 3 13.19 -7.09 16.10
CA GLN A 3 12.48 -7.16 14.84
C GLN A 3 11.34 -6.14 14.86
N SER A 4 11.25 -5.29 13.84
CA SER A 4 10.20 -4.26 13.74
C SER A 4 9.65 -4.16 12.33
N LYS A 5 8.34 -3.99 12.20
CA LYS A 5 7.67 -3.80 10.91
C LYS A 5 8.22 -2.57 10.18
N ASN A 6 8.07 -2.52 8.86
CA ASN A 6 8.55 -1.37 8.06
C ASN A 6 7.87 -0.04 8.39
N GLY A 7 6.64 -0.07 8.93
CA GLY A 7 5.91 1.10 9.40
C GLY A 7 5.41 0.93 10.84
N PRO A 8 4.92 2.01 11.47
CA PRO A 8 4.56 2.03 12.89
C PRO A 8 3.21 1.37 13.22
N LEU A 9 2.42 0.94 12.23
CA LEU A 9 1.11 0.34 12.45
C LEU A 9 1.11 -1.16 12.12
N ASP A 10 0.63 -1.54 10.95
CA ASP A 10 0.43 -2.95 10.60
C ASP A 10 0.31 -3.14 9.09
N PHE A 11 1.45 -3.08 8.39
CA PHE A 11 1.59 -3.45 6.99
C PHE A 11 0.55 -2.86 6.03
N GLN A 12 0.05 -1.65 6.33
CA GLN A 12 -0.96 -0.97 5.52
C GLN A 12 -0.41 -0.70 4.10
N PRO A 13 -1.27 -0.48 3.08
CA PRO A 13 -0.82 -0.28 1.70
C PRO A 13 0.28 0.78 1.53
N ARG A 14 0.26 1.80 2.39
CA ARG A 14 1.36 2.74 2.62
C ARG A 14 1.38 3.18 4.08
N GLU A 15 2.58 3.23 4.65
CA GLU A 15 2.87 3.80 5.97
C GLU A 15 4.13 4.67 5.87
N PRO A 16 4.32 5.68 6.74
CA PRO A 16 5.65 6.21 6.99
C PRO A 16 6.56 5.12 7.56
N TYR A 17 7.88 5.28 7.46
CA TYR A 17 8.81 4.32 8.07
C TYR A 17 8.67 4.34 9.61
N ALA A 18 8.88 3.19 10.26
CA ALA A 18 8.81 3.15 11.72
C ALA A 18 9.96 3.97 12.36
N PRO A 19 9.68 5.00 13.19
CA PRO A 19 10.72 5.85 13.78
C PRO A 19 11.62 5.10 14.77
N ILE A 20 11.26 3.89 15.18
CA ILE A 20 12.10 3.02 16.01
C ILE A 20 13.48 2.76 15.37
N PHE A 21 13.56 2.73 14.04
CA PHE A 21 14.81 2.57 13.29
C PHE A 21 15.79 3.74 13.46
N ASP A 22 15.32 4.92 13.88
CA ASP A 22 16.17 6.08 14.17
C ASP A 22 16.49 6.24 15.66
N ASN A 23 15.57 5.78 16.52
CA ASN A 23 15.63 6.04 17.96
C ASN A 23 16.36 4.95 18.76
N ILE A 24 16.33 3.69 18.32
CA ILE A 24 16.99 2.59 19.02
C ILE A 24 18.43 2.40 18.50
N ARG A 25 19.43 2.86 19.26
CA ARG A 25 20.84 2.88 18.83
C ARG A 25 21.74 1.81 19.46
N GLN A 26 21.34 1.24 20.60
CA GLN A 26 22.16 0.27 21.36
C GLN A 26 21.68 -1.19 21.21
N THR A 27 20.68 -1.42 20.37
CA THR A 27 20.14 -2.76 20.11
C THR A 27 20.21 -3.02 18.61
N SER A 28 20.80 -4.13 18.19
CA SER A 28 20.78 -4.54 16.78
C SER A 28 19.35 -4.69 16.28
N GLN A 29 19.03 -4.11 15.13
CA GLN A 29 17.69 -4.11 14.56
C GLN A 29 17.63 -4.92 13.26
N MET A 30 16.48 -5.54 13.01
CA MET A 30 16.12 -6.11 11.71
C MET A 30 14.72 -5.64 11.32
N ALA A 31 14.46 -5.47 10.02
CA ALA A 31 13.14 -5.09 9.53
C ALA A 31 12.28 -6.32 9.24
N GLU A 32 11.00 -6.26 9.58
CA GLU A 32 9.98 -7.22 9.19
C GLU A 32 9.16 -6.65 8.05
N LEU A 33 8.99 -7.44 6.99
CA LEU A 33 8.24 -7.10 5.79
C LEU A 33 7.14 -8.14 5.58
N GLN A 34 5.95 -7.73 5.18
CA GLN A 34 4.88 -8.66 4.84
C GLN A 34 4.97 -9.07 3.37
N ILE A 35 5.19 -10.36 3.09
CA ILE A 35 5.10 -10.90 1.73
C ILE A 35 3.65 -11.32 1.47
N THR A 36 2.99 -11.91 2.49
CA THR A 36 1.56 -12.18 2.43
C THR A 36 0.78 -10.89 2.35
N GLN A 37 -0.27 -10.88 1.53
CA GLN A 37 -0.98 -9.67 1.17
C GLN A 37 -2.21 -9.47 2.07
N GLU A 38 -2.06 -9.59 3.40
CA GLU A 38 -3.18 -9.45 4.34
C GLU A 38 -4.02 -8.19 4.07
N TYR A 39 -3.32 -7.05 3.92
CA TYR A 39 -3.88 -5.72 3.67
C TYR A 39 -3.79 -5.28 2.21
N LEU A 40 -3.39 -6.18 1.31
CA LEU A 40 -3.10 -5.90 -0.09
C LEU A 40 -3.85 -6.88 -1.02
N GLY A 41 -5.04 -7.30 -0.59
CA GLY A 41 -5.98 -8.09 -1.38
C GLY A 41 -5.83 -9.62 -1.28
N GLN A 42 -5.09 -10.14 -0.30
CA GLN A 42 -5.08 -11.55 0.13
C GLN A 42 -4.84 -12.57 -0.98
N SER A 43 -3.82 -12.33 -1.80
CA SER A 43 -3.52 -13.11 -3.01
C SER A 43 -4.66 -13.11 -4.05
N ARG A 44 -5.69 -12.30 -3.90
CA ARG A 44 -6.72 -12.08 -4.93
C ARG A 44 -6.35 -10.94 -5.87
N HIS A 45 -5.49 -10.04 -5.42
CA HIS A 45 -5.08 -8.86 -6.16
C HIS A 45 -3.62 -8.98 -6.58
N LEU A 46 -3.31 -8.55 -7.81
CA LEU A 46 -1.93 -8.36 -8.24
C LEU A 46 -1.40 -7.10 -7.56
N VAL A 47 -0.45 -7.28 -6.64
CA VAL A 47 0.29 -6.21 -5.97
C VAL A 47 1.75 -6.62 -5.82
N TYR A 48 2.64 -5.98 -6.58
CA TYR A 48 4.07 -6.23 -6.53
C TYR A 48 4.74 -5.34 -5.46
N LEU A 49 5.44 -5.95 -4.51
CA LEU A 49 5.85 -5.31 -3.26
C LEU A 49 7.28 -4.75 -3.26
N ALA A 50 8.11 -5.11 -4.25
CA ALA A 50 9.48 -4.58 -4.32
C ALA A 50 9.55 -3.04 -4.31
N PRO A 51 8.64 -2.30 -5.01
CA PRO A 51 8.62 -0.84 -4.91
C PRO A 51 8.40 -0.33 -3.49
N MET A 52 7.54 -0.99 -2.70
CA MET A 52 7.25 -0.62 -1.31
C MET A 52 8.47 -0.83 -0.40
N TRP A 53 9.14 -1.97 -0.53
CA TRP A 53 10.34 -2.25 0.28
C TRP A 53 11.53 -1.39 -0.13
N ARG A 54 11.66 -1.05 -1.42
CA ARG A 54 12.65 -0.09 -1.90
C ARG A 54 12.35 1.33 -1.42
N GLU A 55 11.08 1.72 -1.32
CA GLU A 55 10.65 2.97 -0.69
C GLU A 55 11.10 2.99 0.78
N PHE A 56 10.87 1.92 1.54
CA PHE A 56 11.34 1.79 2.94
C PHE A 56 12.87 1.94 3.07
N PHE A 57 13.66 1.27 2.23
CA PHE A 57 15.12 1.35 2.29
C PHE A 57 15.70 2.73 1.93
N ARG A 58 14.90 3.66 1.39
CA ARG A 58 15.32 5.07 1.25
C ARG A 58 15.33 5.80 2.58
N TYR A 59 14.48 5.40 3.52
CA TYR A 59 14.42 5.98 4.86
C TYR A 59 15.34 5.27 5.83
N VAL A 60 15.37 3.94 5.77
CA VAL A 60 16.16 3.07 6.65
C VAL A 60 17.24 2.40 5.81
N ALA A 61 18.46 2.94 5.90
CA ALA A 61 19.61 2.43 5.19
C ALA A 61 19.85 0.94 5.56
N PRO A 62 19.91 0.01 4.57
CA PRO A 62 20.08 -1.41 4.83
C PRO A 62 21.30 -1.76 5.69
N GLU A 63 22.37 -0.95 5.60
CA GLU A 63 23.61 -1.12 6.36
C GLU A 63 23.43 -0.92 7.87
N LYS A 64 22.33 -0.29 8.31
CA LYS A 64 21.97 -0.15 9.73
C LYS A 64 21.26 -1.40 10.27
N LEU A 65 20.80 -2.29 9.41
CA LEU A 65 20.06 -3.49 9.78
C LEU A 65 20.99 -4.70 9.78
N VAL A 66 20.79 -5.62 10.72
CA VAL A 66 21.50 -6.91 10.73
C VAL A 66 20.78 -8.00 9.92
N GLY A 67 19.61 -7.68 9.36
CA GLY A 67 18.83 -8.57 8.50
C GLY A 67 17.43 -8.04 8.22
N ILE A 68 16.68 -8.80 7.42
CA ILE A 68 15.23 -8.62 7.22
C ILE A 68 14.51 -9.96 7.36
N ALA A 69 13.29 -9.94 7.89
CA ALA A 69 12.36 -11.07 7.92
C ALA A 69 11.19 -10.80 6.98
N GLY A 70 10.69 -11.86 6.34
CA GLY A 70 9.55 -11.81 5.43
C GLY A 70 8.44 -12.71 5.94
N VAL A 71 7.26 -12.15 6.22
CA VAL A 71 6.08 -12.94 6.58
C VAL A 71 5.59 -13.66 5.33
N ALA A 72 5.83 -14.96 5.29
CA ALA A 72 5.62 -15.84 4.14
C ALA A 72 4.20 -15.79 3.55
N ASN A 73 4.09 -15.89 2.22
CA ASN A 73 2.80 -15.97 1.49
C ASN A 73 2.53 -17.33 0.83
N ILE A 74 3.10 -18.43 1.36
CA ILE A 74 2.93 -19.77 0.77
C ILE A 74 1.99 -20.65 1.59
N GLY A 75 1.36 -21.59 0.90
CA GLY A 75 0.56 -22.66 1.48
C GLY A 75 0.59 -23.93 0.63
N LEU A 76 -0.45 -24.74 0.73
CA LEU A 76 -0.59 -26.02 0.01
C LEU A 76 -1.11 -25.87 -1.43
N ASP A 77 -1.44 -24.66 -1.87
CA ASP A 77 -1.85 -24.39 -3.25
C ASP A 77 -0.74 -24.84 -4.22
N THR A 78 -1.11 -25.39 -5.38
CA THR A 78 -0.13 -25.89 -6.36
C THR A 78 0.86 -24.83 -6.82
N ASN A 79 0.42 -23.56 -6.90
CA ASN A 79 1.27 -22.42 -7.23
C ASN A 79 1.94 -21.78 -6.00
N TRP A 80 1.76 -22.39 -4.83
CA TRP A 80 2.20 -22.00 -3.48
C TRP A 80 1.56 -20.71 -2.95
N CYS A 81 1.45 -19.66 -3.77
CA CYS A 81 1.14 -18.30 -3.33
C CYS A 81 -0.32 -17.87 -3.53
N GLY A 82 -1.19 -18.76 -4.02
CA GLY A 82 -2.58 -18.48 -4.38
C GLY A 82 -2.73 -17.68 -5.69
N HIS A 83 -1.92 -16.63 -5.88
CA HIS A 83 -1.82 -15.88 -7.13
C HIS A 83 -0.45 -16.10 -7.78
N HIS A 84 -0.39 -16.26 -9.11
CA HIS A 84 0.89 -16.38 -9.83
C HIS A 84 1.82 -15.19 -9.60
N PHE A 85 1.32 -13.96 -9.69
CA PHE A 85 2.12 -12.75 -9.42
C PHE A 85 2.53 -12.58 -7.96
N SER A 86 1.86 -13.22 -6.98
CA SER A 86 2.30 -13.21 -5.59
C SER A 86 3.62 -13.97 -5.38
N GLN A 87 4.00 -14.86 -6.31
CA GLN A 87 5.33 -15.48 -6.33
C GLN A 87 6.45 -14.45 -6.57
N ALA A 88 6.16 -13.38 -7.34
CA ALA A 88 7.11 -12.30 -7.58
C ALA A 88 7.50 -11.56 -6.30
N ASN A 89 6.61 -11.53 -5.30
CA ASN A 89 6.89 -10.92 -4.00
C ASN A 89 7.83 -11.79 -3.17
N TRP A 90 7.64 -13.11 -3.14
CA TRP A 90 8.59 -14.02 -2.51
C TRP A 90 9.97 -13.93 -3.16
N TYR A 91 10.00 -13.93 -4.50
CA TYR A 91 11.23 -13.76 -5.26
C TYR A 91 11.92 -12.42 -4.92
N ALA A 92 11.18 -11.32 -4.96
CA ALA A 92 11.70 -9.99 -4.66
C ALA A 92 12.23 -9.86 -3.23
N PHE A 93 11.56 -10.49 -2.26
CA PHE A 93 12.03 -10.51 -0.88
C PHE A 93 13.41 -11.16 -0.80
N GLY A 94 13.58 -12.34 -1.41
CA GLY A 94 14.86 -13.03 -1.46
C GLY A 94 15.96 -12.22 -2.15
N ARG A 95 15.65 -11.57 -3.28
CA ARG A 95 16.61 -10.71 -4.01
C ARG A 95 17.04 -9.50 -3.18
N LEU A 96 16.11 -8.84 -2.50
CA LEU A 96 16.40 -7.67 -1.66
C LEU A 96 17.07 -8.03 -0.33
N ALA A 97 16.77 -9.21 0.22
CA ALA A 97 17.51 -9.75 1.38
C ALA A 97 18.98 -10.01 1.04
N TRP A 98 19.25 -10.47 -0.20
CA TRP A 98 20.60 -10.70 -0.70
C TRP A 98 21.33 -9.42 -1.10
N ASN A 99 20.67 -8.57 -1.89
CA ASN A 99 21.21 -7.30 -2.36
C ASN A 99 20.12 -6.21 -2.30
N PRO A 100 20.10 -5.39 -1.24
CA PRO A 100 19.06 -4.38 -1.05
C PRO A 100 19.18 -3.20 -2.03
N SER A 101 20.28 -3.10 -2.79
CA SER A 101 20.49 -2.04 -3.79
C SER A 101 19.77 -2.30 -5.12
N MET A 102 19.31 -3.54 -5.36
CA MET A 102 18.65 -3.91 -6.61
C MET A 102 17.41 -3.06 -6.89
N LYS A 103 17.19 -2.71 -8.15
CA LYS A 103 15.99 -1.97 -8.55
C LYS A 103 14.78 -2.91 -8.64
N SER A 104 13.60 -2.39 -8.30
CA SER A 104 12.35 -3.15 -8.40
C SER A 104 12.11 -3.64 -9.83
N GLU A 105 12.49 -2.83 -10.81
CA GLU A 105 12.41 -3.12 -12.24
C GLU A 105 13.31 -4.29 -12.65
N GLU A 106 14.53 -4.36 -12.11
CA GLU A 106 15.49 -5.43 -12.41
C GLU A 106 14.98 -6.76 -11.87
N ILE A 107 14.49 -6.78 -10.62
CA ILE A 107 13.91 -7.95 -9.98
C ILE A 107 12.67 -8.44 -10.72
N ALA A 108 11.78 -7.53 -11.12
CA ALA A 108 10.58 -7.88 -11.88
C ALA A 108 10.94 -8.45 -13.27
N LYS A 109 11.93 -7.87 -13.98
CA LYS A 109 12.42 -8.42 -15.25
C LYS A 109 12.99 -9.83 -15.11
N GLU A 110 13.81 -10.06 -14.08
CA GLU A 110 14.34 -11.39 -13.76
C GLU A 110 13.22 -12.40 -13.52
N TRP A 111 12.24 -12.06 -12.67
CA TRP A 111 11.13 -12.94 -12.34
C TRP A 111 10.22 -13.20 -13.54
N LEU A 112 9.87 -12.18 -14.33
CA LEU A 112 9.05 -12.33 -15.54
C LEU A 112 9.71 -13.27 -16.55
N PHE A 113 11.01 -13.10 -16.79
CA PHE A 113 11.76 -13.96 -17.69
C PHE A 113 11.82 -15.40 -17.18
N ALA A 114 12.10 -15.61 -15.88
CA ALA A 114 12.17 -16.94 -15.29
C ALA A 114 10.80 -17.66 -15.25
N THR A 115 9.72 -16.89 -15.12
CA THR A 115 8.36 -17.45 -14.93
C THR A 115 7.63 -17.65 -16.25
N PHE A 116 7.62 -16.65 -17.12
CA PHE A 116 6.86 -16.66 -18.38
C PHE A 116 7.74 -16.76 -19.63
N GLY A 117 9.08 -16.70 -19.48
CA GLY A 117 10.00 -16.68 -20.61
C GLY A 117 10.14 -15.31 -21.25
N LYS A 118 10.81 -15.27 -22.40
CA LYS A 118 10.91 -14.08 -23.24
C LYS A 118 9.68 -13.99 -24.14
N THR A 119 8.88 -12.97 -23.95
CA THR A 119 7.69 -12.67 -24.77
C THR A 119 7.70 -11.21 -25.20
N GLU A 120 6.89 -10.88 -26.20
CA GLU A 120 6.69 -9.49 -26.63
C GLU A 120 5.95 -8.65 -25.58
N LYS A 121 5.39 -9.29 -24.53
CA LYS A 121 4.58 -8.67 -23.48
C LYS A 121 5.32 -8.45 -22.16
N ASN A 122 6.60 -8.80 -22.06
CA ASN A 122 7.35 -8.65 -20.81
C ASN A 122 7.44 -7.18 -20.34
N GLU A 123 7.60 -6.21 -21.23
CA GLU A 123 7.66 -4.79 -20.82
C GLU A 123 6.27 -4.24 -20.43
N ASP A 124 5.19 -4.72 -21.08
CA ASP A 124 3.81 -4.38 -20.69
C ASP A 124 3.50 -4.93 -19.27
N LEU A 125 3.86 -6.19 -19.01
CA LEU A 125 3.68 -6.83 -17.70
C LEU A 125 4.56 -6.20 -16.61
N LEU A 126 5.77 -5.77 -16.97
CA LEU A 126 6.62 -5.02 -16.06
C LEU A 126 5.95 -3.71 -15.63
N SER A 127 5.36 -2.97 -16.58
CA SER A 127 4.62 -1.75 -16.28
C SER A 127 3.45 -2.02 -15.32
N VAL A 128 2.68 -3.10 -15.55
CA VAL A 128 1.61 -3.54 -14.62
C VAL A 128 2.17 -3.80 -13.22
N MET A 129 3.22 -4.60 -13.10
CA MET A 129 3.83 -4.92 -11.81
C MET A 129 4.28 -3.66 -11.08
N LEU A 130 5.01 -2.76 -11.72
CA LEU A 130 5.54 -1.56 -11.08
C LEU A 130 4.45 -0.57 -10.64
N ARG A 131 3.32 -0.51 -11.36
CA ARG A 131 2.17 0.35 -11.01
C ARG A 131 1.24 -0.28 -9.98
N SER A 132 1.24 -1.60 -9.84
CA SER A 132 0.24 -2.35 -9.08
C SER A 132 0.12 -1.96 -7.60
N ARG A 133 1.23 -1.69 -6.91
CA ARG A 133 1.21 -1.22 -5.51
C ARG A 133 0.55 0.14 -5.38
N GLU A 134 0.87 1.09 -6.25
CA GLU A 134 0.26 2.42 -6.17
C GLU A 134 -1.21 2.38 -6.58
N ALA A 135 -1.60 1.56 -7.55
CA ALA A 135 -3.02 1.32 -7.86
C ALA A 135 -3.78 0.82 -6.62
N CYS A 136 -3.20 -0.13 -5.88
CA CYS A 136 -3.75 -0.66 -4.63
C CYS A 136 -3.91 0.41 -3.54
N VAL A 137 -2.90 1.27 -3.36
CA VAL A 137 -3.01 2.43 -2.46
C VAL A 137 -4.14 3.35 -2.91
N ASP A 138 -4.20 3.66 -4.21
CA ASP A 138 -5.16 4.60 -4.79
C ASP A 138 -6.61 4.14 -4.62
N TYR A 139 -6.93 2.88 -4.92
CA TYR A 139 -8.32 2.40 -4.78
C TYR A 139 -8.69 2.01 -3.35
N MET A 140 -7.76 1.86 -2.41
CA MET A 140 -8.09 1.49 -1.03
C MET A 140 -8.02 2.70 -0.08
N MET A 141 -6.84 3.29 0.05
CA MET A 141 -6.49 4.24 1.12
C MET A 141 -5.44 5.26 0.64
N PRO A 142 -5.78 6.17 -0.29
CA PRO A 142 -4.84 7.16 -0.80
C PRO A 142 -4.54 8.28 0.21
N LEU A 143 -3.59 9.14 -0.14
CA LEU A 143 -3.28 10.39 0.58
C LEU A 143 -2.83 10.23 2.05
N GLY A 144 -2.48 9.02 2.48
CA GLY A 144 -2.13 8.71 3.87
C GLY A 144 -3.30 8.18 4.71
N LEU A 145 -4.47 7.94 4.11
CA LEU A 145 -5.51 7.13 4.74
C LEU A 145 -4.98 5.72 5.03
N HIS A 146 -5.56 5.09 6.05
CA HIS A 146 -5.13 3.78 6.55
C HIS A 146 -6.22 3.15 7.41
N HIS A 147 -6.13 1.84 7.58
CA HIS A 147 -6.94 1.04 8.49
C HIS A 147 -8.45 1.09 8.19
N ILE A 148 -8.84 1.10 6.91
CA ILE A 148 -10.24 1.16 6.44
C ILE A 148 -10.78 -0.24 6.06
N PHE A 149 -10.36 -1.27 6.81
CA PHE A 149 -10.66 -2.67 6.51
C PHE A 149 -11.83 -3.21 7.31
N LYS A 150 -12.55 -4.20 6.75
CA LYS A 150 -13.49 -5.04 7.52
C LYS A 150 -12.79 -5.70 8.71
N PHE A 151 -13.37 -5.57 9.91
CA PHE A 151 -12.75 -6.03 11.18
C PHE A 151 -12.39 -7.50 11.26
N ASP A 152 -13.21 -8.38 10.68
CA ASP A 152 -13.11 -9.81 10.89
C ASP A 152 -12.01 -10.47 10.07
N HIS A 153 -11.84 -10.02 8.83
CA HIS A 153 -11.00 -10.70 7.87
C HIS A 153 -10.15 -9.77 6.99
N HIS A 154 -10.11 -8.46 7.26
CA HIS A 154 -9.26 -7.49 6.56
C HIS A 154 -9.43 -7.42 5.03
N TYR A 155 -10.57 -7.85 4.48
CA TYR A 155 -10.81 -7.89 3.03
C TYR A 155 -11.99 -7.00 2.65
N GLY A 156 -11.75 -5.97 1.84
CA GLY A 156 -12.78 -5.02 1.45
C GLY A 156 -12.95 -3.84 2.43
N PRO A 157 -13.67 -2.80 1.97
CA PRO A 157 -13.80 -1.53 2.68
C PRO A 157 -14.76 -1.62 3.87
N GLU A 158 -14.42 -0.96 4.97
CA GLU A 158 -15.33 -0.68 6.10
C GLU A 158 -14.99 0.67 6.75
N PRO A 159 -15.17 1.80 6.05
CA PRO A 159 -14.76 3.10 6.57
C PRO A 159 -15.57 3.56 7.78
N ASP A 160 -16.81 3.10 7.94
CA ASP A 160 -17.65 3.35 9.10
C ASP A 160 -17.43 2.34 10.24
N GLY A 161 -16.42 1.46 10.11
CA GLY A 161 -16.15 0.40 11.06
C GLY A 161 -15.98 0.92 12.48
N PHE A 162 -16.88 0.48 13.37
CA PHE A 162 -16.81 0.75 14.80
C PHE A 162 -17.46 -0.39 15.60
N ILE A 163 -16.69 -1.03 16.48
CA ILE A 163 -17.18 -2.04 17.42
C ILE A 163 -16.96 -1.52 18.84
N LYS A 164 -18.05 -1.16 19.53
CA LYS A 164 -18.02 -0.54 20.87
C LYS A 164 -17.22 -1.33 21.93
N SER A 165 -17.17 -2.65 21.80
CA SER A 165 -16.44 -3.53 22.73
C SER A 165 -14.95 -3.67 22.43
N TYR A 166 -14.48 -3.16 21.28
CA TYR A 166 -13.07 -3.26 20.88
C TYR A 166 -12.32 -1.99 21.25
N PRO A 167 -10.98 -2.06 21.41
CA PRO A 167 -10.16 -0.87 21.51
C PRO A 167 -10.44 0.09 20.35
N LEU A 168 -10.51 1.39 20.66
CA LEU A 168 -10.88 2.40 19.66
C LEU A 168 -9.85 2.44 18.53
N GLU A 169 -8.58 2.22 18.85
CA GLU A 169 -7.47 2.11 17.91
C GLU A 169 -7.56 0.90 16.96
N TRP A 170 -8.52 -0.01 17.15
CA TRP A 170 -8.81 -1.05 16.15
C TRP A 170 -9.90 -0.61 15.18
N CYS A 171 -10.54 0.55 15.40
CA CYS A 171 -11.64 1.02 14.57
C CYS A 171 -11.13 1.97 13.48
N PRO A 172 -11.51 1.76 12.20
CA PRO A 172 -11.24 2.70 11.10
C PRO A 172 -11.47 4.19 11.44
N VAL A 173 -12.59 4.48 12.12
CA VAL A 173 -12.99 5.84 12.50
C VAL A 173 -12.00 6.57 13.41
N TYR A 174 -11.18 5.84 14.17
CA TYR A 174 -10.11 6.43 14.99
C TYR A 174 -9.01 7.07 14.14
N TYR A 175 -8.71 6.46 12.99
CA TYR A 175 -7.58 6.84 12.15
C TYR A 175 -7.92 7.98 11.22
N HIS A 176 -9.01 7.87 10.46
CA HIS A 176 -9.33 8.91 9.47
C HIS A 176 -10.05 10.12 10.07
N GLN A 177 -10.70 10.00 11.23
CA GLN A 177 -11.40 11.09 11.95
C GLN A 177 -12.21 12.04 11.03
N ALA A 178 -12.97 11.45 10.10
CA ALA A 178 -13.73 12.22 9.12
C ALA A 178 -14.94 12.86 9.79
N ASP A 179 -15.14 14.15 9.58
CA ASP A 179 -16.29 14.92 10.06
C ASP A 179 -16.66 16.04 9.06
N LYS A 180 -17.63 16.89 9.39
CA LYS A 180 -18.02 18.01 8.53
C LYS A 180 -16.89 19.02 8.27
N GLN A 181 -15.91 19.09 9.16
CA GLN A 181 -14.80 20.05 9.05
C GLN A 181 -13.72 19.51 8.11
N GLY A 182 -13.39 18.22 8.20
CA GLY A 182 -12.27 17.65 7.47
C GLY A 182 -12.05 16.15 7.68
N ILE A 183 -10.83 15.71 7.39
CA ILE A 183 -10.37 14.33 7.50
C ILE A 183 -8.87 14.28 7.80
N GLY A 184 -8.42 13.20 8.41
CA GLY A 184 -7.03 12.86 8.70
C GLY A 184 -6.74 12.82 10.19
N PHE A 185 -5.50 12.57 10.59
CA PHE A 185 -5.11 12.48 11.99
C PHE A 185 -4.05 13.53 12.29
N ASN A 186 -4.28 14.43 13.25
CA ASN A 186 -3.27 15.41 13.64
C ASN A 186 -2.16 14.76 14.50
N ARG A 187 -1.06 14.39 13.86
CA ARG A 187 0.15 13.83 14.50
C ARG A 187 1.32 14.83 14.57
N THR A 188 1.09 16.08 14.22
CA THR A 188 2.05 17.20 14.37
C THR A 188 2.33 17.51 15.85
N HIS A 189 3.26 18.41 16.12
CA HIS A 189 3.56 18.93 17.47
C HIS A 189 2.35 19.53 18.19
N ALA A 190 1.35 20.00 17.44
CA ALA A 190 0.09 20.53 17.98
C ALA A 190 -0.99 19.44 18.21
N GLY A 191 -0.73 18.21 17.80
CA GLY A 191 -1.61 17.05 17.95
C GLY A 191 -0.99 16.00 18.88
N SER A 192 -0.80 14.78 18.37
CA SER A 192 -0.16 13.71 19.15
C SER A 192 1.37 13.81 19.25
N ASP A 193 1.99 14.78 18.57
CA ASP A 193 3.44 14.98 18.51
C ASP A 193 4.22 13.73 18.06
N ALA A 194 3.66 12.92 17.16
CA ALA A 194 4.36 11.75 16.65
C ALA A 194 5.43 12.13 15.61
N THR A 195 5.32 13.31 14.99
CA THR A 195 6.34 13.87 14.09
C THR A 195 7.68 14.07 14.80
N SER A 196 7.69 14.42 16.10
CA SER A 196 8.93 14.57 16.89
C SER A 196 9.73 13.27 17.09
N GLN A 197 9.12 12.11 16.82
CA GLN A 197 9.82 10.83 16.87
C GLN A 197 10.74 10.62 15.64
N TYR A 198 10.55 11.38 14.57
CA TYR A 198 11.34 11.26 13.34
C TYR A 198 12.59 12.15 13.41
N ARG A 199 13.69 11.73 12.77
CA ARG A 199 14.88 12.60 12.63
C ARG A 199 14.63 13.72 11.60
N GLU A 200 15.41 14.80 11.67
CA GLU A 200 15.43 15.79 10.59
C GLU A 200 16.03 15.22 9.29
N PRO A 201 15.52 15.62 8.10
CA PRO A 201 14.49 16.65 7.88
C PRO A 201 13.03 16.14 8.04
N TYR A 202 12.81 14.86 8.38
CA TYR A 202 11.46 14.27 8.37
C TYR A 202 10.56 14.77 9.48
N CYS A 203 11.11 15.13 10.64
CA CYS A 203 10.36 15.81 11.69
C CYS A 203 9.69 17.07 11.12
N SER A 204 10.47 18.03 10.63
CA SER A 204 9.94 19.27 10.08
C SER A 204 9.10 19.05 8.81
N LEU A 205 9.52 18.14 7.92
CA LEU A 205 8.82 17.84 6.67
C LEU A 205 7.42 17.28 6.89
N TYR A 206 7.25 16.37 7.84
CA TYR A 206 5.93 15.76 8.14
C TYR A 206 5.07 16.64 9.05
N ASP A 207 5.65 17.65 9.70
CA ASP A 207 4.97 18.51 10.65
C ASP A 207 4.30 19.73 10.00
N ASP A 208 4.79 20.16 8.83
CA ASP A 208 4.18 21.23 8.03
C ASP A 208 3.36 20.65 6.86
N PRO A 209 2.02 20.87 6.81
CA PRO A 209 1.15 20.34 5.76
C PRO A 209 1.50 20.84 4.35
N SER A 210 2.18 21.99 4.22
CA SER A 210 2.62 22.53 2.93
C SER A 210 3.85 21.83 2.36
N THR A 211 4.61 21.12 3.22
CA THR A 211 5.81 20.37 2.83
C THR A 211 5.64 18.86 2.96
N CYS A 212 4.68 18.41 3.76
CA CYS A 212 4.38 16.99 3.94
C CYS A 212 4.03 16.35 2.59
N PRO A 213 4.67 15.23 2.21
CA PRO A 213 4.32 14.49 1.02
C PRO A 213 2.83 14.13 1.01
N GLU A 214 2.12 14.44 -0.09
CA GLU A 214 0.66 14.23 -0.18
C GLU A 214 0.25 12.78 0.07
N ASN A 215 1.12 11.82 -0.25
CA ASN A 215 0.89 10.40 -0.04
C ASN A 215 0.95 9.95 1.44
N LEU A 216 1.30 10.84 2.36
CA LEU A 216 1.30 10.64 3.81
C LEU A 216 0.54 11.76 4.54
N LEU A 217 -0.11 12.67 3.82
CA LEU A 217 -0.69 13.89 4.37
C LEU A 217 -1.71 13.60 5.48
N LEU A 218 -2.67 12.72 5.21
CA LEU A 218 -3.72 12.35 6.16
C LEU A 218 -3.23 11.43 7.28
N TRP A 219 -1.99 10.96 7.20
CA TRP A 219 -1.31 10.31 8.31
C TRP A 219 -0.85 11.33 9.36
N PHE A 220 -0.43 12.53 8.95
CA PHE A 220 0.14 13.52 9.88
C PHE A 220 -0.77 14.71 10.17
N HIS A 221 -1.75 14.99 9.32
CA HIS A 221 -2.62 16.14 9.44
C HIS A 221 -4.09 15.77 9.39
N HIS A 222 -4.89 16.44 10.21
CA HIS A 222 -6.33 16.60 10.00
C HIS A 222 -6.53 17.92 9.24
N LEU A 223 -7.13 17.86 8.05
CA LEU A 223 -7.24 19.00 7.14
C LEU A 223 -8.67 19.19 6.65
N PRO A 224 -9.09 20.44 6.39
CA PRO A 224 -10.41 20.69 5.87
C PRO A 224 -10.58 20.13 4.47
N TRP A 225 -11.81 19.71 4.12
CA TRP A 225 -12.14 19.17 2.80
C TRP A 225 -11.77 20.11 1.64
N THR A 226 -11.72 21.42 1.91
CA THR A 226 -11.38 22.49 0.95
C THR A 226 -9.88 22.76 0.84
N TYR A 227 -9.02 22.07 1.60
CA TYR A 227 -7.57 22.20 1.53
C TYR A 227 -7.08 22.00 0.10
N ARG A 228 -6.16 22.87 -0.38
CA ARG A 228 -5.69 22.83 -1.77
C ARG A 228 -4.46 21.95 -1.89
N MET A 229 -4.61 20.89 -2.68
CA MET A 229 -3.55 19.95 -3.03
C MET A 229 -2.63 20.58 -4.09
N ASN A 230 -1.44 20.01 -4.30
CA ASN A 230 -0.48 20.40 -5.32
C ASN A 230 -1.05 20.34 -6.74
N SER A 231 -2.05 19.49 -6.97
CA SER A 231 -2.80 19.42 -8.23
C SER A 231 -3.73 20.62 -8.48
N GLY A 232 -3.94 21.48 -7.49
CA GLY A 232 -4.94 22.55 -7.47
C GLY A 232 -6.35 22.11 -7.05
N ARG A 233 -6.60 20.80 -7.01
CA ARG A 233 -7.86 20.24 -6.49
C ARG A 233 -7.99 20.52 -5.00
N THR A 234 -9.23 20.61 -4.53
CA THR A 234 -9.51 20.46 -3.09
C THR A 234 -9.14 19.05 -2.63
N LEU A 235 -8.95 18.85 -1.33
CA LEU A 235 -8.68 17.55 -0.74
C LEU A 235 -9.79 16.54 -1.08
N TRP A 236 -11.05 16.97 -1.07
CA TRP A 236 -12.17 16.12 -1.49
C TRP A 236 -12.09 15.72 -2.97
N GLU A 237 -11.86 16.66 -3.88
CA GLU A 237 -11.73 16.39 -5.31
C GLU A 237 -10.50 15.51 -5.62
N GLU A 238 -9.40 15.69 -4.90
CA GLU A 238 -8.21 14.85 -5.02
C GLU A 238 -8.48 13.43 -4.50
N LEU A 239 -9.20 13.29 -3.38
CA LEU A 239 -9.61 11.97 -2.87
C LEU A 239 -10.45 11.22 -3.90
N GLN A 240 -11.45 11.88 -4.49
CA GLN A 240 -12.26 11.33 -5.58
C GLN A 240 -11.39 10.94 -6.78
N PHE A 241 -10.45 11.80 -7.18
CA PHE A 241 -9.53 11.52 -8.28
C PHE A 241 -8.69 10.27 -8.02
N ARG A 242 -8.11 10.11 -6.81
CA ARG A 242 -7.25 8.97 -6.46
C ARG A 242 -8.01 7.64 -6.48
N TYR A 243 -9.18 7.57 -5.83
CA TYR A 243 -9.99 6.35 -5.88
C TYR A 243 -10.40 5.96 -7.31
N ASN A 244 -10.77 6.92 -8.15
CA ASN A 244 -11.08 6.65 -9.56
C ASN A 244 -9.84 6.22 -10.37
N ARG A 245 -8.69 6.84 -10.12
CA ARG A 245 -7.42 6.46 -10.75
C ARG A 245 -7.06 5.01 -10.41
N GLY A 246 -7.18 4.60 -9.15
CA GLY A 246 -6.90 3.24 -8.73
C GLY A 246 -7.73 2.20 -9.48
N VAL A 247 -9.03 2.46 -9.67
CA VAL A 247 -9.90 1.60 -10.50
C VAL A 247 -9.45 1.59 -11.97
N SER A 248 -9.14 2.77 -12.53
CA SER A 248 -8.70 2.89 -13.92
C SER A 248 -7.39 2.15 -14.22
N GLU A 249 -6.45 2.15 -13.27
CA GLU A 249 -5.22 1.35 -13.35
C GLU A 249 -5.52 -0.14 -13.40
N VAL A 250 -6.44 -0.64 -12.56
CA VAL A 250 -6.82 -2.06 -12.59
C VAL A 250 -7.53 -2.44 -13.90
N GLU A 251 -8.37 -1.56 -14.45
CA GLU A 251 -8.95 -1.77 -15.79
C GLU A 251 -7.88 -1.88 -16.88
N ASP A 252 -6.80 -1.09 -16.75
CA ASP A 252 -5.65 -1.19 -17.63
C ASP A 252 -4.90 -2.52 -17.46
N PHE A 253 -4.71 -2.97 -16.21
CA PHE A 253 -4.08 -4.26 -15.94
C PHE A 253 -4.85 -5.41 -16.58
N CYS A 254 -6.18 -5.41 -16.46
CA CYS A 254 -7.04 -6.38 -17.13
C CYS A 254 -6.84 -6.36 -18.65
N ARG A 255 -6.85 -5.18 -19.28
CA ARG A 255 -6.62 -5.05 -20.74
C ARG A 255 -5.24 -5.56 -21.16
N THR A 256 -4.20 -5.23 -20.39
CA THR A 256 -2.83 -5.70 -20.64
C THR A 256 -2.76 -7.22 -20.52
N TRP A 257 -3.37 -7.83 -19.50
CA TRP A 257 -3.36 -9.28 -19.31
C TRP A 257 -4.13 -10.02 -20.41
N GLN A 258 -5.26 -9.47 -20.87
CA GLN A 258 -5.99 -10.01 -22.02
C GLN A 258 -5.10 -10.09 -23.27
N ALA A 259 -4.29 -9.05 -23.52
CA ALA A 259 -3.35 -9.03 -24.64
C ALA A 259 -2.17 -10.02 -24.47
N CYS A 260 -1.99 -10.63 -23.29
CA CYS A 260 -0.95 -11.62 -23.02
C CYS A 260 -1.37 -13.06 -23.39
N LYS A 261 -2.64 -13.30 -23.73
CA LYS A 261 -3.16 -14.66 -24.00
C LYS A 261 -2.33 -15.50 -24.97
N PRO A 262 -1.82 -14.95 -26.10
CA PRO A 262 -1.01 -15.75 -27.04
C PRO A 262 0.37 -16.17 -26.49
N TYR A 263 0.83 -15.58 -25.38
CA TYR A 263 2.19 -15.70 -24.89
C TYR A 263 2.30 -16.42 -23.54
N VAL A 264 1.17 -16.80 -22.93
CA VAL A 264 1.09 -17.49 -21.64
C VAL A 264 0.29 -18.77 -21.84
N ASP A 265 0.65 -19.85 -21.15
CA ASP A 265 -0.17 -21.07 -21.19
C ASP A 265 -1.58 -20.83 -20.63
N GLU A 266 -2.54 -21.60 -21.15
CA GLU A 266 -3.96 -21.41 -20.88
C GLU A 266 -4.29 -21.45 -19.39
N GLN A 267 -3.63 -22.33 -18.62
CA GLN A 267 -3.91 -22.46 -17.19
C GLN A 267 -3.55 -21.18 -16.45
N ARG A 268 -2.29 -20.73 -16.54
CA ARG A 268 -1.86 -19.52 -15.83
C ARG A 268 -2.55 -18.27 -16.36
N TRP A 269 -2.80 -18.21 -17.67
CA TRP A 269 -3.56 -17.13 -18.26
C TRP A 269 -4.95 -16.98 -17.63
N ARG A 270 -5.73 -18.07 -17.60
CA ARG A 270 -7.09 -18.07 -17.04
C ARG A 270 -7.10 -17.75 -15.54
N GLU A 271 -6.21 -18.39 -14.77
CA GLU A 271 -6.18 -18.21 -13.30
C GLU A 271 -5.82 -16.76 -12.91
N VAL A 272 -4.89 -16.11 -13.62
CA VAL A 272 -4.61 -14.69 -13.38
C VAL A 272 -5.74 -13.80 -13.86
N ASP A 273 -6.39 -14.12 -14.99
CA ASP A 273 -7.48 -13.31 -15.52
C ASP A 273 -8.67 -13.29 -14.55
N GLU A 274 -9.08 -14.45 -14.03
CA GLU A 274 -10.13 -14.55 -13.01
C GLU A 274 -9.81 -13.70 -11.77
N ARG A 275 -8.56 -13.69 -11.31
CA ARG A 275 -8.12 -12.86 -10.16
C ARG A 275 -8.10 -11.38 -10.49
N MET A 276 -7.69 -10.99 -11.70
CA MET A 276 -7.72 -9.58 -12.13
C MET A 276 -9.14 -9.04 -12.27
N GLN A 277 -10.09 -9.84 -12.80
CA GLN A 277 -11.50 -9.44 -12.83
C GLN A 277 -12.05 -9.27 -11.41
N HIS A 278 -11.74 -10.21 -10.51
CA HIS A 278 -12.09 -10.11 -9.08
C HIS A 278 -11.48 -8.85 -8.43
N GLN A 279 -10.22 -8.54 -8.72
CA GLN A 279 -9.56 -7.33 -8.24
C GLN A 279 -10.25 -6.07 -8.76
N LEU A 280 -10.70 -6.04 -10.01
CA LEU A 280 -11.41 -4.91 -10.59
C LEU A 280 -12.76 -4.68 -9.91
N GLU A 281 -13.51 -5.75 -9.66
CA GLU A 281 -14.78 -5.68 -8.93
C GLU A 281 -14.57 -5.15 -7.51
N ASN A 282 -13.56 -5.66 -6.79
CA ASN A 282 -13.27 -5.19 -5.44
C ASN A 282 -12.72 -3.76 -5.42
N ALA A 283 -11.89 -3.36 -6.39
CA ALA A 283 -11.42 -1.97 -6.50
C ALA A 283 -12.60 -0.99 -6.70
N ARG A 284 -13.62 -1.38 -7.47
CA ARG A 284 -14.87 -0.60 -7.63
C ARG A 284 -15.65 -0.54 -6.32
N GLU A 285 -15.77 -1.66 -5.60
CA GLU A 285 -16.40 -1.70 -4.25
C GLU A 285 -15.70 -0.73 -3.29
N TRP A 286 -14.37 -0.77 -3.20
CA TRP A 286 -13.59 0.16 -2.36
C TRP A 286 -13.86 1.62 -2.69
N ARG A 287 -13.76 2.00 -3.97
CA ARG A 287 -14.06 3.37 -4.43
C ARG A 287 -15.47 3.77 -4.03
N ASP A 288 -16.47 2.95 -4.37
CA ASP A 288 -17.87 3.32 -4.22
C ASP A 288 -18.26 3.45 -2.74
N VAL A 289 -17.80 2.52 -1.90
CA VAL A 289 -18.05 2.54 -0.44
C VAL A 289 -17.35 3.73 0.22
N CYS A 290 -16.06 3.93 -0.05
CA CYS A 290 -15.29 4.99 0.60
C CYS A 290 -15.76 6.38 0.16
N LEU A 291 -15.98 6.61 -1.14
CA LEU A 291 -16.46 7.90 -1.62
C LEU A 291 -17.88 8.20 -1.17
N LYS A 292 -18.77 7.20 -1.08
CA LYS A 292 -20.10 7.41 -0.51
C LYS A 292 -20.02 7.79 0.97
N TYR A 293 -19.21 7.08 1.74
CA TYR A 293 -19.04 7.35 3.17
C TYR A 293 -18.45 8.74 3.42
N PHE A 294 -17.26 9.04 2.86
CA PHE A 294 -16.60 10.32 3.06
C PHE A 294 -17.41 11.49 2.47
N GLY A 295 -18.07 11.28 1.33
CA GLY A 295 -18.93 12.28 0.71
C GLY A 295 -20.10 12.73 1.60
N SER A 296 -20.58 11.88 2.50
CA SER A 296 -21.67 12.24 3.42
C SER A 296 -21.30 13.38 4.39
N PHE A 297 -20.01 13.55 4.69
CA PHE A 297 -19.53 14.65 5.54
C PHE A 297 -19.34 15.96 4.78
N VAL A 298 -19.11 15.90 3.47
CA VAL A 298 -18.86 17.07 2.61
C VAL A 298 -20.16 17.78 2.22
N THR A 299 -21.24 17.03 2.02
CA THR A 299 -22.52 17.55 1.49
C THR A 299 -23.56 17.92 2.55
N SER A 300 -23.15 18.07 3.81
CA SER A 300 -24.10 18.26 4.91
C SER A 300 -24.29 19.74 5.28
N ASP A 301 -25.20 20.43 4.58
CA ASP A 301 -25.94 21.58 5.11
C ASP A 301 -26.70 21.19 6.39
#